data_AF-A0A662FIM4-F1
#
_entry.id   AF-A0A662FIM4-F1
#
_cell.length_a   1.000
_cell.length_b   1.000
_cell.length_c   1.000
_cell.angle_alpha   90.00
_cell.angle_beta   90.00
_cell.angle_gamma   90.00
#
_symmetry.space_group_name_H-M   'P 1'
#
loop_
_entity.id
_entity.type
_entity.pdbx_description
1 polymer ?
#
loop_
_entity_poly.entity_id
_entity_poly.type
_entity_poly.pdbx_seq_one_letter_code
_entity_poly.pdbx_strand_id
1 'polypeptide(L)'
;GGGGGGRYFAQLQEKQEATDYKIKVKKDTWATFSFTGTMSIKDILLTAKETLYYPKITVKMTEITPKTIIWEKVYQYNKVQTENFDDTQIKEATIRFKIPKTWMQNNKVQPKDIILKRLEKEWTELPTKFTDFDGENYNFKADSPGLSYFAITAKKQIKTKAENNRKPNKQNTNRINRKQGITGREYTKRDLVLFPTQKKKNNKIGTYIMLTILSAIAGIACVKFMTRKKRKK
;
A
#
# COMPACT_ATOMS: atom_id res chain seq x y z
N GLY A 1 11.16 55.68 -14.30
CA GLY A 1 10.88 54.50 -15.13
C GLY A 1 12.12 53.61 -15.14
N GLY A 2 11.92 52.29 -15.14
CA GLY A 2 12.97 51.26 -15.15
C GLY A 2 13.27 50.74 -13.74
N GLY A 3 12.96 49.52 -13.32
CA GLY A 3 12.62 48.31 -14.08
C GLY A 3 13.86 47.46 -14.31
N GLY A 4 14.15 46.58 -13.36
CA GLY A 4 15.17 45.51 -13.47
C GLY A 4 15.19 44.77 -12.14
N GLY A 5 14.87 43.48 -12.04
CA GLY A 5 14.88 42.41 -13.01
C GLY A 5 15.21 41.19 -12.17
N GLY A 6 14.19 40.63 -11.51
CA GLY A 6 14.30 39.50 -10.61
C GLY A 6 14.84 38.28 -11.34
N ARG A 7 16.16 38.09 -11.29
CA ARG A 7 16.86 36.88 -11.73
C ARG A 7 17.46 36.16 -10.52
N TYR A 8 16.66 35.98 -9.47
CA TYR A 8 17.01 35.13 -8.33
C TYR A 8 15.78 34.39 -7.77
N PHE A 9 14.87 33.95 -8.63
CA PHE A 9 13.82 33.00 -8.25
C PHE A 9 13.61 31.92 -9.32
N ALA A 10 14.71 31.40 -9.87
CA ALA A 10 14.78 29.96 -10.11
C ALA A 10 15.37 29.35 -8.83
N GLN A 11 14.64 29.55 -7.72
CA GLN A 11 14.94 28.94 -6.44
C GLN A 11 14.95 27.44 -6.71
N LEU A 12 16.12 26.83 -6.52
CA LEU A 12 16.36 25.40 -6.54
C LEU A 12 15.14 24.69 -5.96
N GLN A 13 14.29 24.14 -6.82
CA GLN A 13 13.23 23.25 -6.38
C GLN A 13 14.00 22.02 -5.91
N GLU A 14 14.20 21.92 -4.59
CA GLU A 14 14.96 20.83 -3.96
C GLU A 14 14.36 19.53 -4.48
N LYS A 15 15.10 18.87 -5.37
CA LYS A 15 14.61 17.71 -6.10
C LYS A 15 14.45 16.62 -5.06
N GLN A 16 13.21 16.33 -4.65
CA GLN A 16 12.90 15.28 -3.68
C GLN A 16 13.15 13.92 -4.33
N GLU A 17 14.42 13.55 -4.39
CA GLU A 17 14.90 12.27 -4.85
C GLU A 17 15.84 11.65 -3.81
N ALA A 18 15.79 10.33 -3.71
CA ALA A 18 16.67 9.56 -2.86
C ALA A 18 17.16 8.35 -3.64
N THR A 19 18.43 7.99 -3.44
CA THR A 19 19.08 6.89 -4.14
C THR A 19 19.76 5.96 -3.14
N ASP A 20 19.65 4.67 -3.40
CA ASP A 20 20.43 3.64 -2.71
C ASP A 20 21.02 2.68 -3.75
N TYR A 21 22.14 2.04 -3.40
CA TYR A 21 22.83 1.08 -4.24
C TYR A 21 23.31 -0.10 -3.41
N LYS A 22 23.56 -1.23 -4.08
CA LYS A 22 24.24 -2.38 -3.48
C LYS A 22 25.45 -2.73 -4.31
N ILE A 23 26.49 -3.30 -3.70
CA ILE A 23 27.62 -3.85 -4.45
C ILE A 23 27.15 -5.04 -5.29
N LYS A 24 26.26 -5.87 -4.72
CA LYS A 24 25.76 -7.09 -5.35
C LYS A 24 24.41 -7.50 -4.78
N VAL A 25 23.51 -7.98 -5.63
CA VAL A 25 22.29 -8.70 -5.24
C VAL A 25 22.36 -10.06 -5.91
N LYS A 26 22.43 -11.15 -5.13
CA LYS A 26 22.54 -12.49 -5.71
C LYS A 26 21.18 -12.92 -6.25
N LYS A 27 21.19 -13.73 -7.30
CA LYS A 27 20.01 -14.43 -7.81
C LYS A 27 19.22 -15.07 -6.66
N ASP A 28 17.90 -14.93 -6.69
CA ASP A 28 16.95 -15.50 -5.73
C ASP A 28 17.18 -15.08 -4.26
N THR A 29 17.95 -14.01 -4.03
CA THR A 29 18.09 -13.38 -2.71
C THR A 29 17.53 -11.98 -2.74
N TRP A 30 16.92 -11.58 -1.63
CA TRP A 30 16.40 -10.22 -1.48
C TRP A 30 17.48 -9.28 -0.97
N ALA A 31 17.43 -8.02 -1.41
CA ALA A 31 18.17 -6.91 -0.84
C ALA A 31 17.24 -5.73 -0.56
N THR A 32 17.48 -5.02 0.54
CA THR A 32 16.72 -3.82 0.90
C THR A 32 17.44 -2.58 0.41
N PHE A 33 16.77 -1.81 -0.44
CA PHE A 33 17.14 -0.44 -0.80
C PHE A 33 16.36 0.52 0.10
N SER A 34 17.05 1.40 0.83
CA SER A 34 16.45 2.28 1.84
C SER A 34 16.62 3.75 1.47
N PHE A 35 15.52 4.49 1.52
CA PHE A 35 15.43 5.90 1.10
C PHE A 35 15.17 6.79 2.32
N THR A 36 16.14 7.65 2.60
CA THR A 36 16.10 8.58 3.75
C THR A 36 15.42 9.90 3.37
N GLY A 37 15.26 10.79 4.34
CA GLY A 37 14.60 12.08 4.14
C GLY A 37 13.08 12.01 4.12
N THR A 38 12.47 12.92 3.37
CA THR A 38 11.03 13.20 3.33
C THR A 38 10.24 12.31 2.35
N MET A 39 10.90 11.31 1.75
CA MET A 39 10.27 10.38 0.80
C MET A 39 9.15 9.56 1.45
N SER A 40 8.04 9.36 0.73
CA SER A 40 6.97 8.47 1.17
C SER A 40 7.38 7.00 1.07
N ILE A 41 8.06 6.60 -0.02
CA ILE A 41 8.67 5.28 -0.15
C ILE A 41 9.91 5.24 0.74
N LYS A 42 9.90 4.32 1.71
CA LYS A 42 10.97 4.13 2.70
C LYS A 42 11.93 3.04 2.28
N ASP A 43 11.39 1.92 1.81
CA ASP A 43 12.22 0.79 1.39
C ASP A 43 11.64 0.10 0.17
N ILE A 44 12.54 -0.48 -0.62
CA ILE A 44 12.22 -1.44 -1.67
C ILE A 44 13.03 -2.71 -1.38
N LEU A 45 12.33 -3.80 -1.09
CA LEU A 45 12.94 -5.13 -0.96
C LEU A 45 12.87 -5.77 -2.33
N LEU A 46 14.01 -6.03 -2.94
CA LEU A 46 14.12 -6.53 -4.30
C LEU A 46 14.70 -7.95 -4.31
N THR A 47 13.97 -8.90 -4.89
CA THR A 47 14.52 -10.21 -5.26
C THR A 47 14.79 -10.23 -6.75
N ALA A 48 16.02 -10.56 -7.16
CA ALA A 48 16.42 -10.58 -8.57
C ALA A 48 16.35 -11.99 -9.18
N LYS A 49 15.96 -12.09 -10.46
CA LYS A 49 15.99 -13.34 -11.24
C LYS A 49 17.41 -13.82 -11.54
N GLU A 50 18.34 -12.87 -11.58
CA GLU A 50 19.75 -13.06 -11.88
C GLU A 50 20.61 -12.29 -10.87
N THR A 51 21.92 -12.53 -10.89
CA THR A 51 22.83 -11.77 -10.02
C THR A 51 23.08 -10.38 -10.62
N LEU A 52 22.78 -9.34 -9.85
CA LEU A 52 23.01 -7.95 -10.23
C LEU A 52 24.30 -7.43 -9.58
N TYR A 53 25.09 -6.70 -10.35
CA TYR A 53 26.31 -6.02 -9.89
C TYR A 53 26.09 -4.51 -9.89
N TYR A 54 26.42 -3.87 -8.77
CA TYR A 54 26.21 -2.44 -8.57
C TYR A 54 24.79 -1.94 -8.90
N PRO A 55 23.69 -2.68 -8.59
CA PRO A 55 22.35 -2.20 -8.87
C PRO A 55 22.09 -0.94 -8.05
N LYS A 56 21.51 0.07 -8.70
CA LYS A 56 21.13 1.34 -8.09
C LYS A 56 19.66 1.60 -8.35
N ILE A 57 18.96 2.06 -7.31
CA ILE A 57 17.56 2.47 -7.39
C ILE A 57 17.46 3.92 -6.93
N THR A 58 16.79 4.74 -7.73
CA THR A 58 16.46 6.12 -7.40
C THR A 58 14.95 6.30 -7.35
N VAL A 59 14.43 6.79 -6.23
CA VAL A 59 13.03 7.21 -6.10
C VAL A 59 12.97 8.72 -6.24
N LYS A 60 12.07 9.22 -7.09
CA LYS A 60 11.82 10.66 -7.28
C LYS A 60 10.35 10.96 -7.05
N MET A 61 10.06 11.93 -6.19
CA MET A 61 8.72 12.51 -6.14
C MET A 61 8.47 13.23 -7.47
N THR A 62 7.24 13.10 -8.00
CA THR A 62 6.91 13.72 -9.28
C THR A 62 5.47 14.23 -9.30
N GLU A 63 5.21 15.19 -10.17
CA GLU A 63 3.87 15.68 -10.48
C GLU A 63 3.23 14.93 -11.66
N ILE A 64 3.94 13.95 -12.26
CA ILE A 64 3.50 13.27 -13.49
C ILE A 64 2.05 12.78 -13.34
N THR A 65 1.23 13.28 -14.26
CA THR A 65 -0.15 12.90 -14.59
C THR A 65 -0.11 12.10 -15.90
N PRO A 66 0.30 10.83 -15.91
CA PRO A 66 0.35 10.08 -17.15
C PRO A 66 -1.11 9.76 -17.52
N LYS A 67 -1.60 10.42 -18.58
CA LYS A 67 -2.88 10.19 -19.27
C LYS A 67 -4.07 9.88 -18.35
N THR A 68 -4.79 10.96 -18.00
CA THR A 68 -6.22 10.98 -17.67
C THR A 68 -6.71 9.92 -16.68
N ILE A 69 -6.27 9.99 -15.42
CA ILE A 69 -7.09 9.47 -14.32
C ILE A 69 -7.12 10.50 -13.18
N ILE A 70 -8.26 11.18 -13.02
CA ILE A 70 -8.53 12.03 -11.86
C ILE A 70 -8.99 11.11 -10.73
N TRP A 71 -8.05 10.58 -9.94
CA TRP A 71 -8.40 10.02 -8.65
C TRP A 71 -8.63 11.16 -7.66
N GLU A 72 -9.72 11.11 -6.90
CA GLU A 72 -10.10 12.18 -5.98
C GLU A 72 -9.04 12.43 -4.89
N LYS A 73 -8.26 11.42 -4.50
CA LYS A 73 -7.37 11.48 -3.33
C LYS A 73 -6.05 10.74 -3.55
N VAL A 74 -5.12 11.40 -4.23
CA VAL A 74 -3.74 10.94 -4.36
C VAL A 74 -2.87 11.64 -3.33
N TYR A 75 -2.09 10.87 -2.59
CA TYR A 75 -1.12 11.41 -1.66
C TYR A 75 0.15 11.85 -2.37
N GLN A 76 0.75 10.96 -3.17
CA GLN A 76 2.00 11.24 -3.86
C GLN A 76 2.20 10.31 -5.06
N TYR A 77 2.78 10.85 -6.12
CA TYR A 77 3.34 10.08 -7.23
C TYR A 77 4.85 9.97 -7.08
N ASN A 78 5.37 8.78 -7.40
CA ASN A 78 6.79 8.47 -7.33
C ASN A 78 7.24 7.83 -8.65
N LYS A 79 8.35 8.30 -9.21
CA LYS A 79 9.08 7.58 -10.26
C LYS A 79 10.20 6.77 -9.61
N VAL A 80 10.22 5.46 -9.82
CA VAL A 80 11.33 4.60 -9.39
C VAL A 80 12.15 4.24 -10.63
N GLN A 81 13.43 4.61 -10.62
CA GLN A 81 14.37 4.37 -11.71
C GLN A 81 15.42 3.36 -11.29
N THR A 82 15.82 2.50 -12.21
CA THR A 82 16.88 1.51 -12.04
C THR A 82 18.10 1.93 -12.87
N GLU A 83 19.30 1.58 -12.40
CA GLU A 83 20.56 1.71 -13.14
C GLU A 83 21.39 0.44 -12.89
N ASN A 84 22.04 -0.06 -13.93
CA ASN A 84 22.76 -1.34 -14.00
C ASN A 84 21.88 -2.59 -13.90
N PHE A 85 20.56 -2.46 -14.10
CA PHE A 85 19.62 -3.56 -14.30
C PHE A 85 18.28 -3.06 -14.84
N ASP A 86 17.53 -3.95 -15.46
CA ASP A 86 16.20 -3.70 -16.00
C ASP A 86 15.09 -4.30 -15.13
N ASP A 87 13.87 -3.76 -15.29
CA ASP A 87 12.67 -4.27 -14.63
C ASP A 87 12.41 -5.76 -14.92
N THR A 88 12.79 -6.23 -16.11
CA THR A 88 12.65 -7.62 -16.53
C THR A 88 13.47 -8.59 -15.68
N GLN A 89 14.54 -8.11 -15.05
CA GLN A 89 15.41 -8.89 -14.16
C GLN A 89 14.89 -8.97 -12.72
N ILE A 90 13.80 -8.27 -12.41
CA ILE A 90 13.14 -8.32 -11.11
C ILE A 90 12.25 -9.56 -11.03
N LYS A 91 12.41 -10.35 -9.97
CA LYS A 91 11.54 -11.50 -9.68
C LYS A 91 10.30 -11.04 -8.93
N GLU A 92 10.52 -10.23 -7.91
CA GLU A 92 9.49 -9.63 -7.06
C GLU A 92 10.09 -8.44 -6.31
N ALA A 93 9.24 -7.49 -5.95
CA ALA A 93 9.59 -6.37 -5.09
C ALA A 93 8.51 -6.16 -4.01
N THR A 94 8.92 -5.83 -2.80
CA THR A 94 8.01 -5.31 -1.75
C THR A 94 8.37 -3.86 -1.48
N ILE A 95 7.41 -2.95 -1.71
CA ILE A 95 7.56 -1.51 -1.51
C ILE A 95 6.98 -1.16 -0.15
N ARG A 96 7.80 -0.65 0.76
CA ARG A 96 7.36 -0.07 2.02
C ARG A 96 7.25 1.43 1.90
N PHE A 97 6.11 1.97 2.30
CA PHE A 97 5.84 3.40 2.22
C PHE A 97 5.01 3.87 3.42
N LYS A 98 5.04 5.18 3.64
CA LYS A 98 4.37 5.83 4.76
C LYS A 98 3.50 6.98 4.30
N ILE A 99 2.45 7.24 5.07
CA ILE A 99 1.52 8.36 4.85
C ILE A 99 1.35 9.12 6.17
N PRO A 100 1.57 10.44 6.21
CA PRO A 100 1.35 11.25 7.41
C PRO A 100 -0.08 11.14 7.93
N LYS A 101 -0.23 11.06 9.25
CA LYS A 101 -1.53 11.05 9.93
C LYS A 101 -2.39 12.24 9.54
N THR A 102 -1.80 13.42 9.39
CA THR A 102 -2.47 14.65 9.00
C THR A 102 -3.13 14.53 7.62
N TRP A 103 -2.45 13.94 6.64
CA TRP A 103 -3.03 13.70 5.31
C TRP A 103 -4.22 12.75 5.38
N MET A 104 -4.09 11.65 6.14
CA MET A 104 -5.16 10.67 6.33
C MET A 104 -6.41 11.30 6.94
N GLN A 105 -6.24 12.12 7.98
CA GLN A 105 -7.31 12.81 8.69
C GLN A 105 -8.00 13.86 7.81
N ASN A 106 -7.23 14.73 7.17
CA ASN A 106 -7.76 15.79 6.29
C ASN A 106 -8.55 15.19 5.13
N ASN A 107 -8.10 14.05 4.61
CA ASN A 107 -8.78 13.36 3.52
C ASN A 107 -9.87 12.39 3.99
N LYS A 108 -10.09 12.21 5.30
CA LYS A 108 -11.08 11.27 5.85
C LYS A 108 -10.89 9.84 5.30
N VAL A 109 -9.64 9.38 5.22
CA VAL A 109 -9.25 8.08 4.66
C VAL A 109 -8.90 7.13 5.80
N GLN A 110 -9.40 5.89 5.73
CA GLN A 110 -9.00 4.83 6.66
C GLN A 110 -7.80 4.04 6.11
N PRO A 111 -6.94 3.44 6.96
CA PRO A 111 -5.78 2.68 6.48
C PRO A 111 -6.14 1.57 5.48
N LYS A 112 -7.28 0.89 5.66
CA LYS A 112 -7.77 -0.14 4.74
C LYS A 112 -8.08 0.35 3.32
N ASP A 113 -8.29 1.66 3.16
CA ASP A 113 -8.63 2.27 1.87
C ASP A 113 -7.38 2.67 1.09
N ILE A 114 -6.18 2.57 1.68
CA ILE A 114 -4.92 2.91 1.01
C ILE A 114 -4.51 1.80 0.06
N ILE A 115 -4.13 2.21 -1.15
CA ILE A 115 -3.62 1.34 -2.19
C ILE A 115 -2.41 1.99 -2.86
N LEU A 116 -1.39 1.17 -3.16
CA LEU A 116 -0.32 1.54 -4.08
C LEU A 116 -0.72 1.09 -5.48
N LYS A 117 -0.62 1.97 -6.47
CA LYS A 117 -0.82 1.63 -7.87
C LYS A 117 0.49 1.69 -8.63
N ARG A 118 0.70 0.76 -9.57
CA ARG A 118 1.85 0.73 -10.50
C ARG A 118 1.35 1.10 -11.89
N LEU A 119 2.07 1.99 -12.58
CA LEU A 119 1.83 2.26 -13.99
C LEU A 119 2.70 1.34 -14.84
N GLU A 120 2.09 0.57 -15.74
CA GLU A 120 2.80 -0.08 -16.85
C GLU A 120 2.29 0.54 -18.15
N LYS A 121 1.36 -0.14 -18.82
CA LYS A 121 0.53 0.45 -19.88
C LYS A 121 -0.62 1.26 -19.29
N GLU A 122 -1.15 0.79 -18.16
CA GLU A 122 -2.23 1.40 -17.39
C GLU A 122 -1.91 1.30 -15.89
N TRP A 123 -2.71 1.98 -15.06
CA TRP A 123 -2.55 1.98 -13.62
C TRP A 123 -3.22 0.77 -12.98
N THR A 124 -2.42 -0.13 -12.40
CA THR A 124 -2.88 -1.37 -11.75
C THR A 124 -2.73 -1.28 -10.24
N GLU A 125 -3.75 -1.74 -9.50
CA GLU A 125 -3.68 -1.85 -8.03
C GLU A 125 -2.74 -2.97 -7.60
N LEU A 126 -1.86 -2.67 -6.64
CA LEU A 126 -0.97 -3.65 -6.03
C LEU A 126 -1.55 -4.16 -4.71
N PRO A 127 -1.36 -5.45 -4.36
CA PRO A 127 -1.72 -5.98 -3.04
C PRO A 127 -1.06 -5.16 -1.91
N THR A 128 -1.84 -4.27 -1.28
CA THR A 128 -1.36 -3.32 -0.28
C THR A 128 -1.90 -3.70 1.09
N LYS A 129 -1.03 -3.68 2.10
CA LYS A 129 -1.35 -4.01 3.49
C LYS A 129 -0.84 -2.90 4.40
N PHE A 130 -1.71 -2.44 5.30
CA PHE A 130 -1.32 -1.68 6.47
C PHE A 130 -0.41 -2.55 7.36
N THR A 131 0.67 -1.97 7.89
CA THR A 131 1.60 -2.65 8.78
C THR A 131 1.45 -2.18 10.22
N ASP A 132 1.62 -0.87 10.44
CA ASP A 132 1.60 -0.25 11.77
C ASP A 132 1.40 1.26 11.66
N PHE A 133 1.25 1.89 12.82
CA PHE A 133 1.22 3.34 12.99
C PHE A 133 2.29 3.71 14.02
N ASP A 134 3.21 4.59 13.63
CA ASP A 134 4.38 4.94 14.46
C ASP A 134 4.17 6.18 15.35
N GLY A 135 2.95 6.74 15.36
CA GLY A 135 2.62 7.98 16.08
C GLY A 135 2.46 9.19 15.17
N GLU A 136 3.16 9.20 14.02
CA GLU A 136 3.13 10.31 13.06
C GLU A 136 2.66 9.85 11.67
N ASN A 137 3.02 8.63 11.28
CA ASN A 137 2.77 8.07 9.96
C ASN A 137 2.08 6.71 10.07
N TYR A 138 1.16 6.46 9.14
CA TYR A 138 0.65 5.14 8.85
C TYR A 138 1.60 4.45 7.86
N ASN A 139 2.07 3.26 8.21
CA ASN A 139 3.02 2.49 7.44
C ASN A 139 2.31 1.36 6.67
N PHE A 140 2.78 1.11 5.46
CA PHE A 140 2.21 0.16 4.52
C PHE A 140 3.30 -0.62 3.80
N LYS A 141 2.90 -1.79 3.27
CA LYS A 141 3.67 -2.53 2.29
C LYS A 141 2.81 -2.94 1.11
N ALA A 142 3.39 -2.93 -0.09
CA ALA A 142 2.75 -3.43 -1.29
C ALA A 142 3.68 -4.36 -2.07
N ASP A 143 3.15 -5.49 -2.52
CA ASP A 143 3.88 -6.44 -3.36
C ASP A 143 3.74 -6.02 -4.83
N SER A 144 4.87 -5.97 -5.54
CA SER A 144 4.96 -5.49 -6.91
C SER A 144 5.79 -6.46 -7.78
N PRO A 145 5.34 -6.79 -8.99
CA PRO A 145 6.13 -7.63 -9.90
C PRO A 145 7.37 -6.92 -10.46
N GLY A 146 7.43 -5.60 -10.34
CA GLY A 146 8.58 -4.79 -10.76
C GLY A 146 8.51 -3.35 -10.24
N LEU A 147 9.34 -2.48 -10.78
CA LEU A 147 9.44 -1.06 -10.48
C LEU A 147 8.95 -0.24 -11.68
N SER A 148 8.40 0.95 -11.42
CA SER A 148 7.90 1.88 -12.44
C SER A 148 7.55 3.21 -11.78
N TYR A 149 6.58 3.93 -12.36
CA TYR A 149 5.81 4.95 -11.67
C TYR A 149 4.81 4.30 -10.71
N PHE A 150 4.67 4.94 -9.55
CA PHE A 150 3.73 4.56 -8.52
C PHE A 150 2.87 5.73 -8.07
N ALA A 151 1.64 5.43 -7.66
CA ALA A 151 0.74 6.37 -7.02
C ALA A 151 0.25 5.79 -5.69
N ILE A 152 0.43 6.55 -4.61
CA ILE A 152 -0.17 6.24 -3.31
C ILE A 152 -1.52 6.97 -3.27
N THR A 153 -2.62 6.22 -3.22
CA THR A 153 -3.97 6.79 -3.32
C THR A 153 -4.92 6.11 -2.34
N ALA A 154 -6.01 6.80 -2.01
CA ALA A 154 -7.16 6.18 -1.39
C ALA A 154 -8.06 5.55 -2.46
N LYS A 155 -8.65 4.38 -2.16
CA LYS A 155 -9.69 3.75 -2.98
C LYS A 155 -10.91 4.65 -3.00
N LYS A 156 -11.53 4.78 -4.17
CA LYS A 156 -12.83 5.44 -4.29
C LYS A 156 -13.87 4.57 -3.60
N GLN A 157 -14.39 5.05 -2.47
CA GLN A 157 -15.58 4.50 -1.85
C GLN A 157 -16.75 4.79 -2.80
N ILE A 158 -17.10 3.83 -3.68
CA ILE A 158 -18.38 3.90 -4.38
C ILE A 158 -19.44 3.75 -3.29
N LYS A 159 -19.99 4.87 -2.83
CA LYS A 159 -21.24 4.85 -2.07
C LYS A 159 -22.29 4.32 -3.02
N THR A 160 -22.66 3.05 -2.90
CA THR A 160 -23.87 2.52 -3.53
C THR A 160 -25.03 3.32 -2.94
N LYS A 161 -25.45 4.36 -3.65
CA LYS A 161 -26.66 5.11 -3.33
C LYS A 161 -27.79 4.12 -3.51
N ALA A 162 -28.43 3.74 -2.41
CA ALA A 162 -29.58 2.86 -2.40
C ALA A 162 -30.57 3.27 -3.49
N GLU A 163 -30.96 2.28 -4.29
CA GLU A 163 -31.96 2.39 -5.34
C GLU A 163 -33.27 2.86 -4.73
N ASN A 164 -33.64 4.11 -5.03
CA ASN A 164 -34.95 4.65 -4.75
C ASN A 164 -35.48 5.27 -6.04
N ASN A 165 -36.71 4.88 -6.38
CA ASN A 165 -37.54 5.28 -7.53
C ASN A 165 -37.45 4.46 -8.82
N ARG A 166 -38.03 3.25 -8.79
CA ARG A 166 -38.94 2.80 -9.85
C ARG A 166 -40.20 2.19 -9.23
N LYS A 167 -41.32 2.91 -9.28
CA LYS A 167 -42.66 2.33 -9.13
C LYS A 167 -42.90 1.40 -10.34
N PRO A 168 -43.34 0.14 -10.17
CA PRO A 168 -44.02 -0.56 -11.23
C PRO A 168 -45.50 -0.19 -11.17
N ASN A 169 -45.95 0.64 -12.12
CA ASN A 169 -47.36 0.70 -12.50
C ASN A 169 -47.67 -0.54 -13.36
N LYS A 170 -48.57 -1.41 -12.90
CA LYS A 170 -49.24 -2.39 -13.76
C LYS A 170 -50.71 -2.53 -13.36
N GLN A 171 -51.58 -2.03 -14.24
CA GLN A 171 -52.99 -2.37 -14.29
C GLN A 171 -53.18 -3.81 -14.79
N ASN A 172 -54.08 -4.51 -14.09
CA ASN A 172 -55.00 -5.57 -14.50
C ASN A 172 -54.59 -6.64 -15.53
N THR A 173 -54.61 -7.89 -15.06
CA THR A 173 -55.47 -8.95 -15.64
C THR A 173 -55.84 -9.97 -14.55
N ASN A 174 -57.15 -10.19 -14.38
CA ASN A 174 -57.76 -11.16 -13.48
C ASN A 174 -57.57 -12.60 -13.97
N ARG A 175 -57.27 -13.55 -13.08
CA ARG A 175 -57.95 -14.88 -12.97
C ARG A 175 -57.87 -15.42 -11.53
N ILE A 176 -58.97 -16.05 -11.11
CA ILE A 176 -59.38 -16.43 -9.74
C ILE A 176 -58.99 -17.88 -9.39
N ASN A 177 -58.52 -18.14 -8.16
CA ASN A 177 -58.90 -19.22 -7.21
C ASN A 177 -57.83 -19.36 -6.10
N ARG A 178 -58.05 -19.10 -4.80
CA ARG A 178 -58.89 -19.71 -3.73
C ARG A 178 -58.09 -20.68 -2.81
N LYS A 179 -57.63 -20.20 -1.64
CA LYS A 179 -57.93 -20.67 -0.25
C LYS A 179 -56.84 -20.30 0.79
N GLN A 180 -57.29 -19.57 1.84
CA GLN A 180 -56.95 -19.57 3.29
C GLN A 180 -55.47 -19.65 3.75
N GLY A 181 -54.97 -18.88 4.74
CA GLY A 181 -55.50 -17.87 5.65
C GLY A 181 -54.49 -17.55 6.79
N ILE A 182 -54.63 -16.34 7.39
CA ILE A 182 -54.24 -15.86 8.76
C ILE A 182 -52.74 -15.95 9.16
N THR A 183 -52.06 -15.02 9.86
CA THR A 183 -52.36 -13.94 10.83
C THR A 183 -51.14 -12.99 10.87
N GLY A 184 -51.36 -11.69 11.07
CA GLY A 184 -50.30 -10.68 11.18
C GLY A 184 -49.55 -10.68 12.53
N ARG A 185 -48.35 -10.08 12.52
CA ARG A 185 -47.72 -9.47 13.70
C ARG A 185 -46.89 -8.26 13.28
N GLU A 186 -47.36 -7.11 13.73
CA GLU A 186 -46.67 -5.84 13.78
C GLU A 186 -45.54 -5.92 14.82
N TYR A 187 -44.31 -5.56 14.45
CA TYR A 187 -43.20 -5.44 15.40
C TYR A 187 -42.72 -3.99 15.47
N THR A 188 -43.01 -3.41 16.62
CA THR A 188 -42.64 -2.09 17.07
C THR A 188 -41.14 -2.01 17.38
N LYS A 189 -40.61 -0.81 17.19
CA LYS A 189 -39.24 -0.34 17.41
C LYS A 189 -38.83 -0.42 18.89
N ARG A 190 -38.60 -1.61 19.47
CA ARG A 190 -38.10 -1.76 20.86
C ARG A 190 -37.34 -3.04 21.23
N ASP A 191 -36.92 -3.88 20.28
CA ASP A 191 -36.06 -5.05 20.57
C ASP A 191 -34.59 -4.78 20.16
N LEU A 192 -33.89 -4.01 21.00
CA LEU A 192 -32.42 -4.03 21.05
C LEU A 192 -31.98 -5.33 21.74
N VAL A 193 -31.55 -6.32 20.95
CA VAL A 193 -30.81 -7.47 21.49
C VAL A 193 -29.41 -7.51 20.89
N LEU A 194 -28.46 -7.35 21.81
CA LEU A 194 -27.03 -7.62 21.79
C LEU A 194 -26.57 -8.62 20.68
N PHE A 195 -25.73 -8.16 19.74
CA PHE A 195 -25.03 -9.08 18.84
C PHE A 195 -23.88 -9.78 19.58
N PRO A 196 -23.81 -11.12 19.58
CA PRO A 196 -22.72 -11.85 20.22
C PRO A 196 -21.41 -11.67 19.45
N THR A 197 -20.32 -11.48 20.19
CA THR A 197 -18.95 -11.52 19.67
C THR A 197 -18.62 -12.93 19.18
N GLN A 198 -18.35 -13.09 17.88
CA GLN A 198 -17.89 -14.36 17.35
C GLN A 198 -16.42 -14.61 17.70
N LYS A 199 -16.21 -15.77 18.35
CA LYS A 199 -14.97 -16.35 18.84
C LYS A 199 -14.04 -16.73 17.68
N LYS A 200 -12.76 -16.35 17.81
CA LYS A 200 -11.65 -16.67 16.89
C LYS A 200 -11.45 -18.19 16.78
N LYS A 201 -11.44 -18.73 15.56
CA LYS A 201 -11.09 -20.13 15.27
C LYS A 201 -9.56 -20.23 15.10
N ASN A 202 -8.96 -21.16 15.84
CA ASN A 202 -7.51 -21.27 16.00
C ASN A 202 -6.92 -22.17 14.90
N ASN A 203 -6.35 -21.56 13.86
CA ASN A 203 -5.69 -22.29 12.77
C ASN A 203 -4.18 -22.38 13.10
N LYS A 204 -3.74 -23.53 13.64
CA LYS A 204 -2.36 -23.83 14.12
C LYS A 204 -1.27 -23.87 13.02
N ILE A 205 -1.46 -23.19 11.89
CA ILE A 205 -0.48 -23.18 10.78
C ILE A 205 0.42 -21.93 10.84
N GLY A 206 -0.08 -20.81 11.40
CA GLY A 206 0.67 -19.55 11.50
C GLY A 206 1.73 -19.49 12.61
N THR A 207 1.69 -20.38 13.59
CA THR A 207 2.66 -20.40 14.71
C THR A 207 4.00 -21.02 14.33
N TYR A 208 4.03 -21.99 13.41
CA TYR A 208 5.29 -22.63 13.00
C TYR A 208 6.20 -21.71 12.20
N ILE A 209 5.62 -20.82 11.38
CA ILE A 209 6.41 -19.85 10.58
C ILE A 209 7.01 -18.75 11.48
N MET A 210 6.32 -18.36 12.56
CA MET A 210 6.85 -17.37 13.51
C MET A 210 7.95 -17.92 14.41
N LEU A 211 7.90 -19.21 14.79
CA LEU A 211 8.94 -19.84 15.60
C LEU A 211 10.25 -20.06 14.81
N THR A 212 10.19 -20.33 13.51
CA THR A 212 11.41 -20.46 12.67
C THR A 212 12.12 -19.12 12.44
N ILE A 213 11.38 -18.01 12.40
CA ILE A 213 11.98 -16.68 12.19
C ILE A 213 12.69 -16.19 13.47
N LEU A 214 12.15 -16.49 14.65
CA LEU A 214 12.77 -16.13 15.92
C LEU A 214 14.06 -16.94 16.21
N SER A 215 14.10 -18.23 15.86
CA SER A 215 15.32 -19.04 16.06
C SER A 215 16.47 -18.61 15.14
N ALA A 216 16.19 -18.19 13.91
CA ALA A 216 17.19 -17.68 12.98
C ALA A 216 17.82 -16.36 13.46
N ILE A 217 17.03 -15.45 14.05
CA ILE A 217 17.53 -14.18 14.59
C ILE A 217 18.38 -14.40 15.84
N ALA A 218 17.97 -15.31 16.75
CA ALA A 218 18.74 -15.65 17.94
C ALA A 218 20.09 -16.33 17.59
N GLY A 219 20.11 -17.21 16.58
CA GLY A 219 21.33 -17.86 16.10
C GLY A 219 22.38 -16.87 15.57
N ILE A 220 21.96 -15.89 14.76
CA ILE A 220 22.86 -14.87 14.18
C ILE A 220 23.43 -13.97 15.30
N ALA A 221 22.63 -13.61 16.30
CA ALA A 221 23.10 -12.83 17.45
C ALA A 221 24.10 -13.60 18.32
N CYS A 222 23.86 -14.89 18.57
CA CYS A 222 24.74 -15.74 19.36
C CYS A 222 26.12 -15.94 18.69
N VAL A 223 26.15 -16.14 17.37
CA VAL A 223 27.42 -16.23 16.59
C VAL A 223 28.19 -14.91 16.61
N LYS A 224 27.51 -13.76 16.45
CA LYS A 224 28.16 -12.43 16.57
C LYS A 224 28.70 -12.18 17.99
N PHE A 225 28.02 -12.67 19.02
CA PHE A 225 28.46 -12.51 20.42
C PHE A 225 29.67 -13.40 20.73
N MET A 226 29.65 -14.67 20.31
CA MET A 226 30.77 -15.59 20.50
C MET A 226 32.03 -15.17 19.73
N THR A 227 31.89 -14.65 18.50
CA THR A 227 33.02 -14.12 17.73
C THR A 227 33.58 -12.83 18.32
N ARG A 228 32.74 -11.96 18.91
CA ARG A 228 33.21 -10.79 19.67
C ARG A 228 33.94 -11.17 20.96
N LYS A 229 33.51 -12.21 21.68
CA LYS A 229 34.16 -12.67 22.92
C LYS A 229 35.53 -13.30 22.67
N LYS A 230 35.70 -14.04 21.55
CA LYS A 230 37.02 -14.60 21.16
C LYS A 230 38.06 -13.57 20.73
N ARG A 231 37.65 -12.36 20.30
CA ARG A 231 38.57 -11.26 19.94
C ARG A 231 39.01 -10.41 21.15
N LYS A 232 38.47 -10.66 22.33
CA LYS A 232 38.76 -9.91 23.57
C LYS A 232 39.53 -10.74 24.62
N LYS A 233 40.06 -11.90 24.22
CA LYS A 233 41.11 -12.65 24.93
C LYS A 233 42.31 -12.72 24.00
#